data_AF-A0A960YQ52-F1
#
_entry.id   AF-A0A960YQ52-F1
#
_cell.length_a   1.000
_cell.length_b   1.000
_cell.length_c   1.000
_cell.angle_alpha   90.00
_cell.angle_beta   90.00
_cell.angle_gamma   90.00
#
_symmetry.space_group_name_H-M   'P 1'
#
loop_
_entity.id
_entity.type
_entity.pdbx_description
1 polymer ?
#
loop_
_entity_poly.entity_id
_entity_poly.type
_entity_poly.pdbx_seq_one_letter_code
_entity_poly.pdbx_strand_id
1 'polypeptide(L)'
;MLRDDLLEKLRRFLEVHAKTRILTIEPGTLTMYVLHSKTQNKTTKQKMINYKLLRLKEILLDKKEMSVKDRYVSEFLLEELFQYYKELG
;
A
#
# COMPACT_ATOMS: atom_id res chain seq x y z
N MET A 1 10.39 13.23 -1.22
CA MET A 1 9.28 12.38 -1.64
C MET A 1 8.00 13.09 -1.32
N LEU A 2 7.27 13.46 -2.35
CA LEU A 2 5.95 14.07 -2.24
C LEU A 2 4.92 12.96 -1.95
N ARG A 3 3.71 13.34 -1.51
CA ARG A 3 2.62 12.36 -1.27
C ARG A 3 2.33 11.53 -2.52
N ASP A 4 2.39 12.16 -3.69
CA ASP A 4 2.13 11.50 -4.97
C ASP A 4 3.14 10.39 -5.29
N ASP A 5 4.41 10.56 -4.92
CA ASP A 5 5.43 9.51 -5.05
C ASP A 5 5.08 8.27 -4.21
N LEU A 6 4.52 8.48 -3.01
CA LEU A 6 4.09 7.39 -2.13
C LEU A 6 2.83 6.71 -2.65
N LEU A 7 1.89 7.47 -3.21
CA LEU A 7 0.70 6.94 -3.86
C LEU A 7 1.08 6.09 -5.09
N GLU A 8 2.05 6.54 -5.88
CA GLU A 8 2.58 5.80 -7.03
C GLU A 8 3.27 4.51 -6.61
N LYS A 9 4.05 4.52 -5.53
CA LYS A 9 4.63 3.30 -4.94
C LYS A 9 3.54 2.33 -4.46
N LEU A 10 2.52 2.83 -3.76
CA LEU A 10 1.39 2.01 -3.32
C LEU A 10 0.64 1.40 -4.50
N ARG A 11 0.38 2.19 -5.55
CA ARG A 11 -0.25 1.73 -6.80
C ARG A 11 0.50 0.54 -7.39
N ARG A 12 1.81 0.68 -7.59
CA ARG A 12 2.66 -0.38 -8.15
C ARG A 12 2.63 -1.65 -7.31
N PHE A 13 2.69 -1.51 -5.99
CA PHE A 13 2.57 -2.65 -5.10
C PHE A 13 1.22 -3.36 -5.27
N LEU A 14 0.12 -2.60 -5.29
CA LEU A 14 -1.24 -3.15 -5.42
C LEU A 14 -1.46 -3.83 -6.77
N GLU A 15 -0.86 -3.33 -7.85
CA GLU A 15 -0.88 -3.98 -9.17
C GLU A 15 -0.29 -5.39 -9.12
N VAL A 16 0.89 -5.53 -8.50
CA VAL A 16 1.55 -6.83 -8.32
C VAL A 16 0.74 -7.71 -7.37
N HIS A 17 0.32 -7.17 -6.23
CA HIS A 17 -0.38 -7.92 -5.18
C HIS A 17 -1.74 -8.45 -5.64
N ALA A 18 -2.52 -7.62 -6.34
CA ALA A 18 -3.84 -7.97 -6.85
C ALA A 18 -3.81 -8.59 -8.26
N LYS A 19 -2.63 -8.75 -8.88
CA LYS A 19 -2.45 -9.25 -10.26
C LYS A 19 -3.28 -8.45 -11.28
N THR A 20 -3.32 -7.14 -11.10
CA THR A 20 -4.00 -6.19 -12.00
C THR A 20 -2.97 -5.29 -12.67
N ARG A 21 -3.23 -4.84 -13.90
CA ARG A 21 -2.26 -4.06 -14.70
C ARG A 21 -2.64 -2.58 -14.88
N ILE A 22 -3.78 -2.16 -14.37
CA ILE A 22 -4.33 -0.81 -14.63
C ILE A 22 -4.98 -0.29 -13.35
N LEU A 23 -4.17 0.31 -12.47
CA LEU A 23 -4.67 1.12 -11.36
C LEU A 23 -4.42 2.60 -11.63
N THR A 24 -5.34 3.45 -11.17
CA THR A 24 -5.11 4.90 -11.04
C THR A 24 -4.55 5.20 -9.65
N ILE A 25 -3.78 6.29 -9.52
CA ILE A 25 -3.28 6.78 -8.21
C ILE A 25 -4.39 7.43 -7.34
N GLU A 26 -5.62 7.46 -7.83
CA GLU A 26 -6.74 8.10 -7.13
C GLU A 26 -6.98 7.42 -5.78
N PRO A 27 -7.09 8.19 -4.67
CA PRO A 27 -7.23 7.61 -3.34
C PRO A 27 -8.40 6.64 -3.18
N GLY A 28 -9.52 6.88 -3.88
CA GLY A 28 -10.68 5.99 -3.90
C GLY A 28 -10.37 4.62 -4.51
N THR A 29 -9.71 4.61 -5.66
CA THR A 29 -9.25 3.37 -6.34
C THR A 29 -8.28 2.60 -5.44
N LEU A 30 -7.24 3.26 -4.92
CA LEU A 30 -6.27 2.61 -4.04
C LEU A 30 -6.93 2.06 -2.76
N THR A 31 -7.88 2.79 -2.19
CA THR A 31 -8.64 2.35 -1.01
C THR A 31 -9.42 1.08 -1.29
N MET A 32 -10.09 0.98 -2.43
CA MET A 32 -10.84 -0.22 -2.81
C MET A 32 -9.93 -1.46 -2.85
N TYR A 33 -8.75 -1.34 -3.46
CA TYR A 33 -7.79 -2.45 -3.55
C TYR A 33 -7.17 -2.82 -2.21
N VAL A 34 -6.89 -1.84 -1.34
CA VAL A 34 -6.47 -2.10 0.05
C VAL A 34 -7.55 -2.83 0.83
N LEU A 35 -8.82 -2.48 0.66
CA LEU A 35 -9.90 -3.19 1.36
C LEU A 35 -10.12 -4.60 0.79
N HIS A 36 -9.95 -4.77 -0.52
CA HIS A 36 -10.05 -6.07 -1.18
C HIS A 36 -8.96 -7.04 -0.72
N SER A 37 -7.75 -6.58 -0.38
CA SER A 37 -6.67 -7.47 0.10
C SER A 37 -7.04 -8.24 1.38
N LYS A 38 -8.00 -7.76 2.17
CA LYS A 38 -8.51 -8.47 3.36
C LYS A 38 -9.08 -9.85 3.04
N THR A 39 -9.59 -10.04 1.82
CA THR A 39 -10.15 -11.32 1.36
C THR A 39 -9.08 -12.41 1.23
N GLN A 40 -7.80 -12.02 1.20
CA GLN A 40 -6.65 -12.91 1.07
C GLN A 40 -6.00 -13.29 2.40
N ASN A 41 -6.59 -12.99 3.57
CA ASN A 41 -6.01 -13.17 4.92
C ASN A 41 -5.82 -14.63 5.42
N LYS A 42 -5.34 -15.54 4.57
CA LYS A 42 -5.21 -16.98 4.90
C LYS A 42 -3.91 -17.32 5.61
N THR A 43 -2.79 -16.69 5.20
CA THR A 43 -1.44 -16.95 5.74
C THR A 43 -0.94 -15.82 6.62
N THR A 44 0.06 -16.10 7.47
CA THR A 44 0.75 -15.07 8.27
C THR A 44 1.34 -13.96 7.39
N LYS A 45 1.95 -14.33 6.25
CA LYS A 45 2.44 -13.37 5.24
C LYS A 45 1.33 -12.43 4.77
N GLN A 46 0.17 -12.98 4.39
CA GLN A 46 -0.97 -12.17 3.94
C GLN A 46 -1.56 -11.29 5.04
N LYS A 47 -1.68 -11.80 6.27
CA LYS A 47 -2.13 -11.01 7.42
C LYS A 47 -1.21 -9.81 7.68
N MET A 48 0.11 -10.00 7.57
CA MET A 48 1.09 -8.93 7.71
C MET A 48 1.01 -7.89 6.59
N ILE A 49 0.88 -8.34 5.34
CA ILE A 49 0.65 -7.45 4.19
C ILE A 49 -0.61 -6.60 4.43
N ASN A 50 -1.71 -7.25 4.79
CA ASN A 50 -2.98 -6.57 5.03
C ASN A 50 -2.91 -5.56 6.19
N TYR A 51 -2.21 -5.88 7.27
CA TYR A 51 -1.96 -4.93 8.37
C TYR A 51 -1.24 -3.67 7.88
N LYS A 52 -0.15 -3.84 7.12
CA LYS A 52 0.64 -2.72 6.58
C LYS A 52 -0.16 -1.88 5.59
N LEU A 53 -0.97 -2.52 4.73
CA LEU A 53 -1.87 -1.83 3.81
C LEU A 53 -2.95 -1.01 4.54
N LEU A 54 -3.53 -1.55 5.62
CA LEU A 54 -4.50 -0.79 6.42
C LEU A 54 -3.88 0.44 7.08
N ARG A 55 -2.65 0.31 7.61
CA ARG A 55 -1.92 1.47 8.14
C ARG A 55 -1.60 2.50 7.07
N LEU A 56 -1.23 2.06 5.87
CA LEU A 56 -1.03 2.98 4.74
C LEU A 56 -2.33 3.67 4.33
N LYS A 57 -3.48 2.99 4.34
CA LYS A 57 -4.77 3.65 4.08
C LYS A 57 -5.03 4.78 5.08
N GLU A 58 -4.89 4.51 6.38
CA GLU A 58 -5.13 5.50 7.44
C GLU A 58 -4.23 6.74 7.28
N ILE A 59 -2.95 6.54 6.92
CA ILE A 59 -1.96 7.61 6.89
C ILE A 59 -1.93 8.34 5.53
N LEU A 60 -1.96 7.59 4.43
CA LEU A 60 -1.69 8.09 3.09
C LEU A 60 -2.97 8.38 2.29
N LEU A 61 -4.08 7.70 2.57
CA LEU A 61 -5.33 7.83 1.81
C LEU A 61 -6.40 8.63 2.56
N ASP A 62 -6.59 8.35 3.86
CA ASP A 62 -7.68 8.95 4.64
C ASP A 62 -7.32 10.34 5.21
N LYS A 63 -6.05 10.56 5.57
CA LYS A 63 -5.62 11.87 6.11
C LYS A 63 -5.63 12.95 5.04
N LYS A 64 -6.18 14.11 5.39
CA LYS A 64 -6.10 15.31 4.54
C LYS A 64 -4.67 15.84 4.46
N GLU A 65 -3.98 15.89 5.59
CA GLU A 65 -2.61 16.40 5.71
C GLU A 65 -1.66 15.34 6.25
N MET A 66 -0.44 15.31 5.74
CA MET A 66 0.58 14.32 6.08
C MET A 66 1.76 15.02 6.78
N SER A 67 2.03 14.63 8.02
CA SER A 67 3.21 15.13 8.74
C SER A 67 4.51 14.51 8.21
N VAL A 68 5.66 15.07 8.61
CA VAL A 68 6.98 14.48 8.31
C VAL A 68 7.10 13.05 8.87
N LYS A 69 6.57 12.81 10.08
CA LYS A 69 6.55 11.47 10.69
C LYS A 69 5.69 10.50 9.89
N ASP A 70 4.50 10.92 9.47
CA ASP A 70 3.60 10.12 8.64
C ASP A 70 4.26 9.72 7.31
N ARG A 71 5.01 10.64 6.72
CA ARG A 71 5.80 10.38 5.51
C ARG A 71 6.84 9.30 5.74
N TYR A 72 7.66 9.39 6.79
CA TYR A 72 8.67 8.37 7.10
C TYR A 72 8.05 7.00 7.38
N VAL A 73 6.94 6.96 8.13
CA VAL A 73 6.21 5.71 8.39
C VAL A 73 5.69 5.10 7.08
N SER A 74 5.14 5.92 6.19
CA SER A 74 4.63 5.46 4.90
C SER A 74 5.74 4.92 3.99
N GLU A 75 6.88 5.61 3.95
CA GLU A 75 8.08 5.17 3.21
C GLU A 75 8.55 3.79 3.72
N PHE A 76 8.71 3.64 5.04
CA PHE A 76 9.12 2.38 5.66
C PHE A 76 8.14 1.23 5.38
N LEU A 77 6.83 1.46 5.55
CA LEU A 77 5.81 0.43 5.32
C LEU A 77 5.79 -0.02 3.85
N LEU A 78 5.95 0.90 2.91
CA LEU A 78 6.03 0.57 1.49
C LEU A 78 7.28 -0.26 1.18
N GLU A 79 8.44 0.10 1.73
CA GLU A 79 9.67 -0.67 1.55
C GLU A 79 9.51 -2.10 2.06
N GLU A 80 8.96 -2.28 3.27
CA GLU A 80 8.67 -3.61 3.80
C GLU A 80 7.68 -4.40 2.94
N LEU A 81 6.68 -3.74 2.37
CA LEU A 81 5.71 -4.36 1.48
C LEU A 81 6.39 -4.88 0.20
N PHE A 82 7.27 -4.09 -0.40
CA PHE A 82 8.03 -4.51 -1.58
C PHE A 82 8.96 -5.70 -1.31
N GLN A 83 9.45 -5.89 -0.08
CA GLN A 83 10.27 -7.07 0.25
C GLN A 83 9.51 -8.39 0.07
N TYR A 84 8.18 -8.41 0.26
CA TYR A 84 7.39 -9.63 0.05
C TYR A 84 7.31 -10.10 -1.40
N TYR A 85 7.67 -9.23 -2.35
CA TYR A 85 7.60 -9.46 -3.80
C TYR A 85 8.95 -9.25 -4.51
N LYS A 86 9.96 -8.70 -3.84
CA LYS A 86 11.35 -8.65 -4.35
C LYS A 86 11.96 -10.03 -4.56
N GLU A 87 11.39 -11.08 -3.96
CA GLU A 87 11.77 -12.48 -4.19
C GLU A 87 11.19 -13.09 -5.48
N LEU A 88 10.52 -12.29 -6.33
CA LEU A 88 9.95 -12.74 -7.62
C LEU A 88 10.63 -12.11 -8.85
N GLY A 89 11.78 -11.47 -8.65
CA GLY A 89 12.65 -10.95 -9.72
C GLY A 89 13.97 -11.69 -9.76
#